data_AF-A0A7X6CQ42-F1
#
_entry.id   AF-A0A7X6CQ42-F1
#
_cell.length_a   1.000
_cell.length_b   1.000
_cell.length_c   1.000
_cell.angle_alpha   90.00
_cell.angle_beta   90.00
_cell.angle_gamma   90.00
#
_symmetry.space_group_name_H-M   'P 1'
#
loop_
_entity.id
_entity.type
_entity.pdbx_description
1 polymer ?
#
loop_
_entity_poly.entity_id
_entity_poly.type
_entity_poly.pdbx_seq_one_letter_code
_entity_poly.pdbx_strand_id
1 'polypeptide(L)'
;MSTLVIVESPTKARTIRNFLPSTYRVEASMGHVRDLPSSADEIPEAVKGEKWAQLGVNVEADFEPLYVVPKDKKKIVKELKDALKEATELILATDEDREGESISWHLLQLLKPKVPIKRMVFHEITREAIRDALNHCRQIDDRVVRAQETRRILDRLVGYKLSPLLWKKIAFGLSAGRVQSVAVRLLVRRERERRAFRQGSYWDLKALLEKDKISFDAKLVTVANVKVANGSDFDENTGQIIAGRRVLLLNEEEARALLERIQNKPWTVTNIEERPVTRKPSPPFTTSTLQQEANRKLRLGARETMRIAQSLYERGFITYMRTDSVHLSEQAIAAARSCVQELYGNEYLSPQPRKYTTKSKGAQEAHEAIRPAGSTFRTPQQTGLEGVDFRLYDLIWKRTVASQMADSRQTHITVMTLVEDAGFRSSGKRIDFPGFLRAYVEGSDDPDAALEDQEVILPTLKVGDKPNCKDLEAIGHETQPPARYTE
;
A
#
# COMPACT_ATOMS: atom_id res chain seq x y z
N MET A 1 6.74 -27.28 36.64
CA MET A 1 7.65 -27.30 35.48
C MET A 1 7.06 -26.39 34.43
N SER A 2 7.75 -25.30 34.09
CA SER A 2 7.22 -24.26 33.21
C SER A 2 7.87 -24.31 31.83
N THR A 3 7.09 -24.05 30.79
CA THR A 3 7.61 -23.84 29.43
C THR A 3 7.85 -22.35 29.23
N LEU A 4 9.07 -21.96 28.86
CA LEU A 4 9.40 -20.56 28.59
C LEU A 4 9.08 -20.24 27.13
N VAL A 5 8.28 -19.22 26.88
CA VAL A 5 7.96 -18.68 25.56
C VAL A 5 8.58 -17.29 25.44
N ILE A 6 9.39 -17.06 24.42
CA ILE A 6 9.99 -15.73 24.17
C ILE A 6 9.39 -15.13 22.90
N VAL A 7 8.90 -13.89 23.02
CA VAL A 7 8.37 -13.06 21.92
C VAL A 7 9.11 -11.72 21.86
N GLU A 8 8.87 -10.89 20.85
CA GLU A 8 9.59 -9.63 20.68
C GLU A 8 9.08 -8.49 21.56
N SER A 9 7.76 -8.42 21.80
CA SER A 9 7.13 -7.27 22.45
C SER A 9 6.35 -7.65 23.71
N PRO A 10 6.26 -6.74 24.71
CA PRO A 10 5.46 -6.96 25.91
C PRO A 10 3.97 -7.11 25.62
N THR A 11 3.44 -6.38 24.64
CA THR A 11 2.02 -6.48 24.24
C THR A 11 1.72 -7.87 23.71
N LYS A 12 2.56 -8.38 22.79
CA LYS A 12 2.47 -9.74 22.25
C LYS A 12 2.57 -10.79 23.35
N ALA A 13 3.47 -10.58 24.31
CA ALA A 13 3.62 -11.48 25.46
C ALA A 13 2.34 -11.57 26.30
N ARG A 14 1.72 -10.42 26.59
CA ARG A 14 0.45 -10.35 27.34
C ARG A 14 -0.69 -10.98 26.57
N THR A 15 -0.82 -10.72 25.27
CA THR A 15 -1.88 -11.29 24.44
C THR A 15 -1.78 -12.81 24.35
N ILE A 16 -0.59 -13.33 24.03
CA ILE A 16 -0.37 -14.79 23.90
C ILE A 16 -0.55 -15.50 25.24
N ARG A 17 -0.13 -14.89 26.35
CA ARG A 17 -0.32 -15.46 27.70
C ARG A 17 -1.79 -15.77 28.00
N ASN A 18 -2.74 -14.99 27.49
CA ASN A 18 -4.17 -15.23 27.67
C ASN A 18 -4.70 -16.47 26.94
N PHE A 19 -3.92 -17.02 25.99
CA PHE A 19 -4.28 -18.21 25.21
C PHE A 19 -3.49 -19.45 25.64
N LEU A 20 -2.50 -19.31 26.52
CA LEU A 20 -1.68 -20.40 27.01
C LEU A 20 -2.09 -20.83 28.43
N PRO A 21 -1.95 -22.11 28.78
CA PRO A 21 -2.10 -22.58 30.16
C PRO A 21 -1.14 -21.88 31.13
N SER A 22 -1.48 -21.87 32.42
CA SER A 22 -0.65 -21.28 33.49
C SER A 22 0.74 -21.91 33.63
N THR A 23 0.96 -23.08 33.04
CA THR A 23 2.27 -23.74 32.96
C THR A 23 3.24 -23.08 31.99
N TYR A 24 2.79 -22.10 31.19
CA TYR A 24 3.64 -21.34 30.27
C TYR A 24 4.04 -20.00 30.87
N ARG A 25 5.34 -19.71 30.86
CA ARG A 25 5.92 -18.41 31.20
C ARG A 25 6.24 -17.67 29.91
N VAL A 26 5.55 -16.57 29.64
CA VAL A 26 5.76 -15.79 28.41
C VAL A 26 6.55 -14.51 28.72
N GLU A 27 7.70 -14.33 28.10
CA GLU A 27 8.62 -13.20 28.29
C GLU A 27 8.92 -12.47 26.96
N ALA A 28 9.32 -11.21 27.03
CA ALA A 28 9.63 -10.38 25.86
C ALA A 28 11.13 -10.08 25.73
N SER A 29 11.69 -10.23 24.53
CA SER A 29 13.10 -9.90 24.21
C SER A 29 13.33 -8.41 23.96
N MET A 30 12.25 -7.63 23.79
CA MET A 30 12.29 -6.24 23.34
C MET A 30 12.98 -6.08 21.99
N GLY A 31 12.66 -6.95 21.03
CA GLY A 31 13.28 -7.01 19.70
C GLY A 31 14.64 -7.71 19.69
N HIS A 32 15.58 -7.17 18.90
CA HIS A 32 16.95 -7.69 18.79
C HIS A 32 17.71 -7.60 20.12
N VAL A 33 18.35 -8.71 20.52
CA VAL A 33 19.17 -8.82 21.74
C VAL A 33 20.67 -8.71 21.47
N ARG A 34 21.07 -8.80 20.19
CA ARG A 34 22.44 -8.63 19.71
C ARG A 34 22.43 -7.81 18.43
N ASP A 35 23.51 -7.08 18.18
CA ASP A 35 23.78 -6.43 16.90
C ASP A 35 25.31 -6.31 16.70
N LEU A 36 25.73 -5.89 15.51
CA LEU A 36 27.09 -5.43 15.27
C LEU A 36 27.39 -4.18 16.12
N PRO A 37 28.63 -3.97 16.61
CA PRO A 37 28.97 -2.84 17.47
C PRO A 37 28.60 -1.51 16.80
N SER A 38 27.94 -0.64 17.56
CA SER A 38 27.53 0.70 17.15
C SER A 38 28.57 1.76 17.50
N SER A 39 29.41 1.47 18.50
CA SER A 39 30.51 2.32 18.95
C SER A 39 31.72 1.49 19.38
N ALA A 40 32.88 2.13 19.49
CA ALA A 40 34.12 1.47 19.92
C ALA A 40 34.03 0.88 21.34
N ASP A 41 33.18 1.45 22.21
CA ASP A 41 32.98 1.00 23.59
C ASP A 41 32.20 -0.32 23.69
N GLU A 42 31.51 -0.73 22.62
CA GLU A 42 30.81 -2.02 22.59
C GLU A 42 31.70 -3.17 22.15
N ILE A 43 32.89 -2.88 21.61
CA ILE A 43 33.84 -3.88 21.13
C ILE A 43 34.51 -4.58 22.32
N PRO A 44 34.45 -5.92 22.41
CA PRO A 44 35.11 -6.66 23.48
C PRO A 44 36.64 -6.49 23.43
N GLU A 45 37.28 -6.38 24.59
CA GLU A 45 38.74 -6.21 24.72
C GLU A 45 39.54 -7.30 23.97
N ALA A 46 39.03 -8.54 23.93
CA ALA A 46 39.68 -9.67 23.25
C ALA A 46 39.90 -9.46 21.74
N VAL A 47 39.08 -8.62 21.09
CA VAL A 47 39.17 -8.35 19.64
C VAL A 47 39.39 -6.87 19.34
N LYS A 48 39.54 -6.02 20.36
CA LYS A 48 39.60 -4.56 20.21
C LYS A 48 40.85 -4.09 19.46
N GLY A 49 41.93 -4.86 19.50
CA GLY A 49 43.15 -4.63 18.73
C GLY A 49 43.04 -4.99 17.24
N GLU A 50 41.99 -5.69 16.85
CA GLU A 50 41.81 -6.14 15.47
C GLU A 50 41.31 -5.01 14.56
N LYS A 51 41.91 -4.86 13.38
CA LYS A 51 41.55 -3.78 12.42
C LYS A 51 40.09 -3.84 11.96
N TRP A 52 39.53 -5.05 11.89
CA TRP A 52 38.17 -5.28 11.43
C TRP A 52 37.12 -5.08 12.54
N ALA A 53 37.52 -5.00 13.82
CA ALA A 53 36.59 -4.97 14.95
C ALA A 53 35.72 -3.71 14.96
N GLN A 54 36.24 -2.58 14.51
CA GLN A 54 35.46 -1.34 14.40
C GLN A 54 34.38 -1.42 13.31
N LEU A 55 34.68 -2.10 12.21
CA LEU A 55 33.69 -2.43 11.19
C LEU A 55 32.67 -3.46 11.73
N GLY A 56 33.11 -4.32 12.64
CA GLY A 56 32.33 -5.40 13.23
C GLY A 56 32.13 -6.60 12.29
N VAL A 57 32.87 -6.65 11.18
CA VAL A 57 32.80 -7.73 10.18
C VAL A 57 34.20 -8.04 9.70
N ASN A 58 34.63 -9.29 9.86
CA ASN A 58 35.93 -9.75 9.37
C ASN A 58 35.83 -10.18 7.90
N VAL A 59 36.15 -9.26 6.99
CA VAL A 59 36.08 -9.51 5.53
C VAL A 59 37.16 -10.47 5.02
N GLU A 60 38.18 -10.78 5.83
CA GLU A 60 39.26 -11.71 5.50
C GLU A 60 38.97 -13.14 5.96
N ALA A 61 37.94 -13.33 6.80
CA ALA A 61 37.50 -14.63 7.32
C ALA A 61 36.00 -14.82 7.05
N ASP A 62 35.64 -15.02 5.78
CA ASP A 62 34.27 -15.32 5.33
C ASP A 62 33.17 -14.38 5.87
N PHE A 63 33.51 -13.11 6.06
CA PHE A 63 32.61 -12.07 6.59
C PHE A 63 32.11 -12.35 8.01
N GLU A 64 32.91 -13.01 8.86
CA GLU A 64 32.52 -13.33 10.24
C GLU A 64 32.07 -12.06 11.00
N PRO A 65 30.82 -12.01 11.51
CA PRO A 65 30.28 -10.85 12.21
C PRO A 65 30.61 -10.86 13.71
N LEU A 66 31.06 -9.71 14.23
CA LEU A 66 31.16 -9.47 15.67
C LEU A 66 29.81 -9.00 16.21
N TYR A 67 29.02 -9.94 16.71
CA TYR A 67 27.76 -9.63 17.38
C TYR A 67 27.97 -9.40 18.88
N VAL A 68 27.59 -8.23 19.36
CA VAL A 68 27.67 -7.80 20.76
C VAL A 68 26.28 -7.65 21.38
N VAL A 69 26.19 -7.63 22.71
CA VAL A 69 24.93 -7.32 23.42
C VAL A 69 24.92 -5.83 23.75
N PRO A 70 24.01 -5.04 23.15
CA PRO A 70 23.89 -3.62 23.46
C PRO A 70 23.68 -3.37 24.96
N LYS A 71 24.19 -2.24 25.47
CA LYS A 71 24.18 -1.94 26.92
C LYS A 71 22.76 -1.97 27.51
N ASP A 72 21.77 -1.46 26.78
CA ASP A 72 20.36 -1.43 27.15
C ASP A 72 19.68 -2.82 27.16
N LYS A 73 20.25 -3.81 26.45
CA LYS A 73 19.73 -5.18 26.39
C LYS A 73 20.29 -6.12 27.45
N LYS A 74 21.36 -5.75 28.16
CA LYS A 74 22.02 -6.62 29.15
C LYS A 74 21.07 -7.09 30.27
N LYS A 75 20.20 -6.20 30.76
CA LYS A 75 19.22 -6.52 31.81
C LYS A 75 18.21 -7.58 31.32
N ILE A 76 17.63 -7.36 30.15
CA ILE A 76 16.66 -8.28 29.53
C ILE A 76 17.30 -9.64 29.29
N VAL A 77 18.52 -9.67 28.76
CA VAL A 77 19.26 -10.91 28.55
C VAL A 77 19.48 -11.69 29.85
N LYS A 78 19.79 -10.99 30.95
CA LYS A 78 19.93 -11.62 32.27
C LYS A 78 18.60 -12.24 32.72
N GLU A 79 17.50 -11.49 32.63
CA GLU A 79 16.16 -11.95 32.99
C GLU A 79 15.74 -13.19 32.18
N LEU A 80 16.01 -13.21 30.87
CA LEU A 80 15.74 -14.37 30.01
C LEU A 80 16.59 -15.60 30.38
N LYS A 81 17.87 -15.40 30.73
CA LYS A 81 18.74 -16.48 31.22
C LYS A 81 18.24 -17.05 32.53
N ASP A 82 17.79 -16.20 33.44
CA ASP A 82 17.27 -16.63 34.75
C ASP A 82 15.94 -17.38 34.57
N ALA A 83 15.04 -16.89 33.71
CA ALA A 83 13.80 -17.59 33.36
C ALA A 83 14.06 -18.97 32.72
N LEU A 84 15.09 -19.09 31.88
CA LEU A 84 15.44 -20.34 31.21
C LEU A 84 15.97 -21.42 32.17
N LYS A 85 16.59 -21.05 33.30
CA LYS A 85 17.06 -22.02 34.31
C LYS A 85 15.91 -22.79 34.97
N GLU A 86 14.74 -22.17 35.08
CA GLU A 86 13.53 -22.75 35.68
C GLU A 86 12.68 -23.53 34.66
N ALA A 87 12.96 -23.36 33.38
CA ALA A 87 12.16 -23.89 32.29
C ALA A 87 12.55 -25.32 31.93
N THR A 88 11.56 -26.13 31.55
CA THR A 88 11.77 -27.49 31.03
C THR A 88 11.80 -27.56 29.51
N GLU A 89 11.29 -26.54 28.83
CA GLU A 89 11.27 -26.40 27.37
C GLU A 89 11.31 -24.90 27.02
N LEU A 90 11.93 -24.56 25.89
CA LEU A 90 12.00 -23.21 25.33
C LEU A 90 11.24 -23.15 23.99
N ILE A 91 10.28 -22.23 23.89
CA ILE A 91 9.57 -21.90 22.66
C ILE A 91 9.97 -20.50 22.21
N LEU A 92 10.46 -20.38 20.98
CA LEU A 92 10.74 -19.12 20.33
C LEU A 92 9.57 -18.74 19.42
N ALA A 93 8.88 -17.66 19.77
CA ALA A 93 7.59 -17.25 19.20
C ALA A 93 7.67 -15.89 18.49
N THR A 94 8.79 -15.65 17.82
CA THR A 94 9.01 -14.43 17.03
C THR A 94 8.20 -14.45 15.73
N ASP A 95 8.01 -13.29 15.12
CA ASP A 95 7.30 -13.09 13.86
C ASP A 95 7.87 -14.00 12.76
N GLU A 96 7.01 -14.37 11.82
CA GLU A 96 7.34 -15.25 10.70
C GLU A 96 8.01 -14.49 9.53
N ASP A 97 8.97 -13.61 9.85
CA ASP A 97 9.80 -12.96 8.84
C ASP A 97 11.29 -13.23 9.12
N ARG A 98 12.14 -12.77 8.20
CA ARG A 98 13.59 -12.94 8.34
C ARG A 98 14.17 -12.26 9.59
N GLU A 99 13.55 -11.16 10.04
CA GLU A 99 13.98 -10.44 11.24
C GLU A 99 13.62 -11.24 12.50
N GLY A 100 12.39 -11.74 12.58
CA GLY A 100 11.94 -12.62 13.66
C GLY A 100 12.77 -13.91 13.74
N GLU A 101 13.09 -14.52 12.60
CA GLU A 101 13.95 -15.71 12.56
C GLU A 101 15.37 -15.41 13.09
N SER A 102 15.94 -14.27 12.69
CA SER A 102 17.24 -13.79 13.17
C SER A 102 17.25 -13.49 14.66
N ILE A 103 16.19 -12.87 15.21
CA ILE A 103 16.04 -12.66 16.66
C ILE A 103 16.03 -14.00 17.39
N SER A 104 15.25 -14.95 16.91
CA SER A 104 15.19 -16.32 17.46
C SER A 104 16.57 -16.99 17.46
N TRP A 105 17.31 -16.88 16.36
CA TRP A 105 18.67 -17.40 16.27
C TRP A 105 19.63 -16.73 17.27
N HIS A 106 19.59 -15.39 17.37
CA HIS A 106 20.41 -14.66 18.32
C HIS A 106 20.12 -15.03 19.78
N LEU A 107 18.84 -15.26 20.13
CA LEU A 107 18.44 -15.78 21.43
C LEU A 107 19.06 -17.15 21.69
N LEU A 108 19.04 -18.08 20.73
CA LEU A 108 19.70 -19.38 20.90
C LEU A 108 21.20 -19.26 21.15
N GLN A 109 21.90 -18.46 20.33
CA GLN A 109 23.35 -18.28 20.46
C GLN A 109 23.74 -17.69 21.83
N LEU A 110 22.89 -16.85 22.39
CA LEU A 110 23.16 -16.10 23.61
C LEU A 110 22.70 -16.81 24.89
N LEU A 111 21.56 -17.51 24.82
CA LEU A 111 21.00 -18.26 25.94
C LEU A 111 21.63 -19.65 26.10
N LYS A 112 22.09 -20.27 24.99
CA LYS A 112 22.68 -21.63 24.95
C LYS A 112 21.84 -22.65 25.75
N PRO A 113 20.54 -22.81 25.41
CA PRO A 113 19.63 -23.67 26.15
C PRO A 113 20.11 -25.13 26.19
N LYS A 114 19.91 -25.78 27.34
CA LYS A 114 20.15 -27.22 27.55
C LYS A 114 18.85 -28.02 27.65
N VAL A 115 17.75 -27.41 27.24
CA VAL A 115 16.39 -27.95 27.24
C VAL A 115 15.89 -28.04 25.80
N PRO A 116 14.84 -28.84 25.51
CA PRO A 116 14.22 -28.88 24.20
C PRO A 116 13.83 -27.48 23.70
N ILE A 117 13.98 -27.27 22.38
CA ILE A 117 13.76 -25.99 21.71
C ILE A 117 12.71 -26.20 20.62
N LYS A 118 11.75 -25.29 20.53
CA LYS A 118 10.75 -25.24 19.47
C LYS A 118 10.65 -23.83 18.89
N ARG A 119 10.42 -23.73 17.58
CA ARG A 119 10.10 -22.48 16.88
C ARG A 119 8.61 -22.45 16.55
N MET A 120 7.86 -21.56 17.19
CA MET A 120 6.43 -21.38 16.99
C MET A 120 6.19 -20.18 16.07
N VAL A 121 5.57 -20.41 14.90
CA VAL A 121 5.22 -19.37 13.91
C VAL A 121 3.72 -19.25 13.77
N PHE A 122 3.24 -18.03 13.53
CA PHE A 122 1.83 -17.72 13.32
C PHE A 122 1.71 -16.39 12.60
N HIS A 123 0.64 -16.26 11.80
CA HIS A 123 0.33 -15.05 11.02
C HIS A 123 -0.78 -14.20 11.66
N GLU A 124 -1.39 -14.67 12.75
CA GLU A 124 -2.34 -13.92 13.58
C GLU A 124 -2.31 -14.39 15.03
N ILE A 125 -2.80 -13.55 15.94
CA ILE A 125 -2.78 -13.83 17.38
C ILE A 125 -4.21 -14.10 17.87
N THR A 126 -4.69 -15.31 17.58
CA THR A 126 -5.98 -15.84 18.04
C THR A 126 -5.76 -17.09 18.88
N ARG A 127 -6.78 -17.50 19.65
CA ARG A 127 -6.68 -18.71 20.48
C ARG A 127 -6.42 -19.95 19.62
N GLU A 128 -7.12 -20.03 18.50
CA GLU A 128 -7.05 -21.13 17.54
C GLU A 128 -5.67 -21.16 16.87
N ALA A 129 -5.18 -20.03 16.35
CA ALA A 129 -3.89 -19.95 15.67
C ALA A 129 -2.72 -20.26 16.61
N ILE A 130 -2.74 -19.75 17.85
CA ILE A 130 -1.69 -20.04 18.84
C ILE A 130 -1.70 -21.52 19.24
N ARG A 131 -2.90 -22.12 19.43
CA ARG A 131 -3.00 -23.54 19.76
C ARG A 131 -2.52 -24.42 18.62
N ASP A 132 -2.84 -24.08 17.37
CA ASP A 132 -2.37 -24.81 16.20
C ASP A 132 -0.83 -24.69 16.05
N ALA A 133 -0.29 -23.48 16.21
CA ALA A 133 1.14 -23.23 16.13
C ALA A 133 1.97 -23.98 17.20
N LEU A 134 1.40 -24.22 18.39
CA LEU A 134 2.03 -25.06 19.42
C LEU A 134 2.17 -26.53 18.98
N ASN A 135 1.19 -27.04 18.23
CA ASN A 135 1.18 -28.42 17.77
C ASN A 135 2.05 -28.62 16.53
N HIS A 136 2.27 -27.56 15.76
CA HIS A 136 3.02 -27.56 14.50
C HIS A 136 4.28 -26.68 14.58
N CYS A 137 5.02 -26.77 15.69
CA CYS A 137 6.30 -26.09 15.81
C CYS A 137 7.32 -26.63 14.79
N ARG A 138 8.17 -25.73 14.28
CA ARG A 138 9.29 -26.07 13.38
C ARG A 138 10.64 -25.86 14.07
N GLN A 139 11.72 -26.08 13.32
CA GLN A 139 13.07 -25.65 13.69
C GLN A 139 13.36 -24.27 13.11
N ILE A 140 14.40 -23.60 13.64
CA ILE A 140 14.92 -22.37 13.04
C ILE A 140 15.47 -22.69 11.65
N ASP A 141 15.09 -21.88 10.66
CA ASP A 141 15.60 -21.96 9.30
C ASP A 141 16.88 -21.13 9.17
N ASP A 142 18.03 -21.80 9.18
CA ASP A 142 19.34 -21.13 9.04
C ASP A 142 19.43 -20.36 7.72
N ARG A 143 18.78 -20.79 6.63
CA ARG A 143 18.84 -20.08 5.34
C ARG A 143 18.20 -18.69 5.45
N VAL A 144 17.08 -18.59 6.17
CA VAL A 144 16.39 -17.33 6.44
C VAL A 144 17.24 -16.43 7.33
N VAL A 145 17.89 -17.00 8.35
CA VAL A 145 18.84 -16.27 9.21
C VAL A 145 20.00 -15.73 8.38
N ARG A 146 20.64 -16.55 7.54
CA ARG A 146 21.75 -16.13 6.67
C ARG A 146 21.33 -15.06 5.67
N ALA A 147 20.09 -15.09 5.18
CA ALA A 147 19.57 -14.02 4.33
C ALA A 147 19.46 -12.67 5.09
N GLN A 148 19.07 -12.69 6.36
CA GLN A 148 19.03 -11.50 7.22
C GLN A 148 20.44 -11.01 7.55
N GLU A 149 21.34 -11.91 7.96
CA GLU A 149 22.75 -11.61 8.26
C GLU A 149 23.48 -11.03 7.04
N THR A 150 23.29 -11.62 5.85
CA THR A 150 23.86 -11.13 4.58
C THR A 150 23.43 -9.69 4.33
N ARG A 151 22.14 -9.38 4.52
CA ARG A 151 21.64 -8.00 4.39
C ARG A 151 22.29 -7.09 5.41
N ARG A 152 22.37 -7.51 6.68
CA ARG A 152 22.94 -6.74 7.78
C ARG A 152 24.42 -6.38 7.54
N ILE A 153 25.20 -7.35 7.06
CA ILE A 153 26.61 -7.19 6.69
C ILE A 153 26.74 -6.28 5.47
N LEU A 154 25.94 -6.50 4.41
CA LEU A 154 25.98 -5.66 3.21
C LEU A 154 25.73 -4.19 3.54
N ASP A 155 24.70 -3.90 4.35
CA ASP A 155 24.36 -2.55 4.74
C ASP A 155 25.47 -1.94 5.62
N ARG A 156 26.13 -2.74 6.48
CA ARG A 156 27.32 -2.31 7.25
C ARG A 156 28.48 -1.95 6.33
N LEU A 157 28.83 -2.81 5.36
CA LEU A 157 29.95 -2.58 4.44
C LEU A 157 29.74 -1.31 3.60
N VAL A 158 28.54 -1.11 3.07
CA VAL A 158 28.21 0.10 2.29
C VAL A 158 28.26 1.34 3.16
N GLY A 159 27.57 1.33 4.31
CA GLY A 159 27.48 2.47 5.21
C GLY A 159 28.85 2.92 5.71
N TYR A 160 29.67 1.96 6.18
CA TYR A 160 30.98 2.25 6.78
C TYR A 160 32.01 2.72 5.76
N LYS A 161 32.00 2.17 4.54
CA LYS A 161 32.96 2.56 3.49
C LYS A 161 32.58 3.84 2.76
N LEU A 162 31.28 4.10 2.52
CA LEU A 162 30.85 5.26 1.73
C LEU A 162 30.60 6.53 2.56
N SER A 163 30.20 6.43 3.83
CA SER A 163 29.91 7.64 4.63
C SER A 163 31.11 8.59 4.76
N PRO A 164 32.36 8.12 4.99
CA PRO A 164 33.53 9.00 5.04
C PRO A 164 33.78 9.77 3.73
N LEU A 165 33.45 9.16 2.59
CA LEU A 165 33.54 9.83 1.30
C LEU A 165 32.52 10.97 1.20
N LEU A 166 31.28 10.76 1.65
CA LEU A 166 30.26 11.80 1.71
C LEU A 166 30.67 12.95 2.62
N TRP A 167 31.33 12.66 3.75
CA TRP A 167 31.85 13.69 4.65
C TRP A 167 32.91 14.55 3.99
N LYS A 168 33.85 13.92 3.26
CA LYS A 168 34.94 14.62 2.57
C LYS A 168 34.46 15.42 1.36
N LYS A 169 33.41 14.97 0.67
CA LYS A 169 33.00 15.52 -0.63
C LYS A 169 31.74 16.38 -0.59
N ILE A 170 30.89 16.23 0.43
CA ILE A 170 29.59 16.89 0.51
C ILE A 170 29.45 17.61 1.86
N ALA A 171 29.25 16.86 2.94
CA ALA A 171 29.06 17.42 4.28
C ALA A 171 29.31 16.37 5.37
N PHE A 172 29.98 16.79 6.44
CA PHE A 172 30.23 15.96 7.61
C PHE A 172 28.90 15.52 8.26
N GLY A 173 28.85 14.28 8.75
CA GLY A 173 27.68 13.71 9.43
C GLY A 173 26.63 13.05 8.52
N LEU A 174 26.79 13.12 7.19
CA LEU A 174 25.90 12.40 6.26
C LEU A 174 26.09 10.88 6.34
N SER A 175 25.00 10.12 6.27
CA SER A 175 25.05 8.65 6.24
C SER A 175 24.83 8.11 4.83
N ALA A 176 25.67 7.15 4.43
CA ALA A 176 25.47 6.41 3.20
C ALA A 176 24.47 5.27 3.41
N GLY A 177 23.43 5.24 2.59
CA GLY A 177 22.39 4.22 2.62
C GLY A 177 22.15 3.64 1.23
N ARG A 178 22.38 2.33 1.04
CA ARG A 178 22.26 1.67 -0.28
C ARG A 178 20.86 1.83 -0.88
N VAL A 179 19.82 1.62 -0.08
CA VAL A 179 18.42 1.72 -0.53
C VAL A 179 17.91 3.16 -0.45
N GLN A 180 18.25 3.88 0.62
CA GLN A 180 17.83 5.28 0.83
C GLN A 180 18.32 6.20 -0.29
N SER A 181 19.58 6.06 -0.74
CA SER A 181 20.13 6.87 -1.82
C SER A 181 19.40 6.66 -3.15
N VAL A 182 18.91 5.45 -3.44
CA VAL A 182 18.10 5.17 -4.63
C VAL A 182 16.73 5.84 -4.53
N ALA A 183 16.09 5.79 -3.36
CA ALA A 183 14.83 6.51 -3.14
C ALA A 183 15.00 8.03 -3.30
N VAL A 184 16.05 8.62 -2.71
CA VAL A 184 16.40 10.04 -2.90
C VAL A 184 16.66 10.34 -4.39
N ARG A 185 17.33 9.44 -5.11
CA ARG A 185 17.55 9.59 -6.57
C ARG A 185 16.23 9.66 -7.34
N LEU A 186 15.21 8.87 -6.99
CA LEU A 186 13.89 8.95 -7.64
C LEU A 186 13.25 10.32 -7.44
N LEU A 187 13.31 10.88 -6.22
CA LEU A 187 12.81 12.23 -5.93
C LEU A 187 13.56 13.29 -6.75
N VAL A 188 14.90 13.22 -6.77
CA VAL A 188 15.75 14.14 -7.54
C VAL A 188 15.47 14.05 -9.03
N ARG A 189 15.25 12.85 -9.58
CA ARG A 189 14.89 12.66 -11.00
C ARG A 189 13.57 13.34 -11.32
N ARG A 190 12.53 13.12 -10.52
CA ARG A 190 11.23 13.80 -10.70
C ARG A 190 11.38 15.32 -10.62
N GLU A 191 12.18 15.84 -9.70
CA GLU A 191 12.39 17.28 -9.62
C GLU A 191 13.17 17.84 -10.83
N ARG A 192 14.12 17.07 -11.37
CA ARG A 192 14.82 17.45 -12.62
C ARG A 192 13.88 17.44 -13.82
N GLU A 193 13.01 16.44 -13.94
CA GLU A 193 11.95 16.38 -14.97
C GLU A 193 11.07 17.63 -14.89
N ARG A 194 10.59 17.98 -13.70
CA ARG A 194 9.77 19.19 -13.48
C ARG A 194 10.50 20.50 -13.82
N ARG A 195 11.80 20.59 -13.55
CA ARG A 195 12.62 21.77 -13.88
C ARG A 195 12.95 21.88 -15.36
N ALA A 196 13.06 20.75 -16.04
CA ALA A 196 13.30 20.68 -17.48
C ALA A 196 12.01 20.89 -18.30
N PHE A 197 10.85 20.69 -17.68
CA PHE A 197 9.54 20.84 -18.29
C PHE A 197 9.39 22.18 -19.02
N ARG A 198 8.79 22.12 -20.21
CA ARG A 198 8.37 23.28 -20.98
C ARG A 198 6.86 23.22 -21.16
N GLN A 199 6.21 24.30 -20.76
CA GLN A 199 4.76 24.42 -20.78
C GLN A 199 4.27 24.68 -22.21
N GLY A 200 3.32 23.88 -22.67
CA GLY A 200 2.49 24.17 -23.83
C GLY A 200 1.16 24.77 -23.41
N SER A 201 0.67 25.72 -24.19
CA SER A 201 -0.64 26.34 -24.02
C SER A 201 -1.55 25.90 -25.17
N TYR A 202 -2.80 25.61 -24.86
CA TYR A 202 -3.82 25.26 -25.84
C TYR A 202 -5.18 25.74 -25.38
N TRP A 203 -6.07 25.98 -26.33
CA TRP A 203 -7.43 26.37 -26.06
C TRP A 203 -8.41 25.32 -26.57
N ASP A 204 -9.54 25.20 -25.87
CA ASP A 204 -10.72 24.49 -26.34
C ASP A 204 -11.99 25.31 -26.04
N LEU A 205 -13.15 24.76 -26.40
CA LEU A 205 -14.44 25.32 -26.01
C LEU A 205 -15.17 24.34 -25.10
N LYS A 206 -15.85 24.90 -24.09
CA LYS A 206 -16.79 24.17 -23.25
C LYS A 206 -18.18 24.74 -23.43
N ALA A 207 -19.15 23.87 -23.67
CA ALA A 207 -20.55 24.22 -23.80
C ALA A 207 -21.36 23.60 -22.66
N LEU A 208 -22.28 24.38 -22.10
CA LEU A 208 -23.35 23.88 -21.24
C LEU A 208 -24.60 23.69 -22.11
N LEU A 209 -24.92 22.44 -22.42
CA LEU A 209 -26.06 22.08 -23.25
C LEU A 209 -27.24 21.67 -22.35
N GLU A 210 -28.47 21.93 -22.78
CA GLU A 210 -29.69 21.54 -22.06
C GLU A 210 -30.63 20.76 -22.98
N LYS A 211 -31.13 19.63 -22.48
CA LYS A 211 -32.26 18.90 -23.06
C LYS A 211 -33.22 18.53 -21.94
N ASP A 212 -34.51 18.77 -22.14
CA ASP A 212 -35.58 18.41 -21.19
C ASP A 212 -35.33 18.94 -19.77
N LYS A 213 -34.80 20.18 -19.68
CA LYS A 213 -34.42 20.90 -18.44
C LYS A 213 -33.27 20.27 -17.64
N ILE A 214 -32.54 19.33 -18.24
CA ILE A 214 -31.34 18.75 -17.67
C ILE A 214 -30.14 19.29 -18.44
N SER A 215 -29.26 19.99 -17.73
CA SER A 215 -28.03 20.53 -18.29
C SER A 215 -26.90 19.51 -18.23
N PHE A 216 -26.03 19.53 -19.23
CA PHE A 216 -24.85 18.67 -19.30
C PHE A 216 -23.70 19.37 -20.02
N ASP A 217 -22.48 19.08 -19.58
CA ASP A 217 -21.27 19.66 -20.16
C ASP A 217 -20.89 18.93 -21.46
N ALA A 218 -20.44 19.70 -22.46
CA ALA A 218 -19.84 19.19 -23.69
C ALA A 218 -18.51 19.92 -23.94
N LYS A 219 -17.46 19.18 -24.31
CA LYS A 219 -16.13 19.75 -24.61
C LYS A 219 -15.80 19.58 -26.08
N LEU A 220 -15.22 20.59 -26.70
CA LEU A 220 -14.76 20.55 -28.07
C LEU A 220 -13.68 19.46 -28.23
N VAL A 221 -13.83 18.60 -29.23
CA VAL A 221 -12.87 17.53 -29.52
C VAL A 221 -12.41 17.52 -30.97
N THR A 222 -13.20 18.07 -31.90
CA THR A 222 -12.83 18.15 -33.32
C THR A 222 -13.33 19.43 -33.96
N VAL A 223 -12.61 19.95 -34.95
CA VAL A 223 -13.07 21.01 -35.86
C VAL A 223 -12.72 20.58 -37.28
N ALA A 224 -13.67 20.65 -38.22
CA ALA A 224 -13.49 20.17 -39.60
C ALA A 224 -12.93 18.72 -39.66
N ASN A 225 -13.41 17.85 -38.77
CA ASN A 225 -12.94 16.46 -38.59
C ASN A 225 -11.46 16.30 -38.16
N VAL A 226 -10.78 17.39 -37.76
CA VAL A 226 -9.43 17.35 -37.18
C VAL A 226 -9.55 17.40 -35.66
N LYS A 227 -8.87 16.50 -34.95
CA LYS A 227 -8.85 16.46 -33.47
C LYS A 227 -8.24 17.75 -32.92
N VAL A 228 -8.90 18.40 -31.96
CA VAL A 228 -8.33 19.52 -31.21
C VAL A 228 -7.25 19.01 -30.26
N ALA A 229 -6.11 19.69 -30.23
CA ALA A 229 -4.98 19.33 -29.39
C ALA A 229 -5.38 19.37 -27.90
N ASN A 230 -4.86 18.41 -27.12
CA ASN A 230 -4.99 18.44 -25.67
C ASN A 230 -3.61 18.24 -25.02
N GLY A 231 -3.55 18.29 -23.69
CA GLY A 231 -2.26 18.22 -22.97
C GLY A 231 -1.40 16.99 -23.27
N SER A 232 -1.98 15.87 -23.73
CA SER A 232 -1.23 14.65 -24.09
C SER A 232 -0.57 14.69 -25.47
N ASP A 233 -0.86 15.72 -26.27
CA ASP A 233 -0.29 15.91 -27.60
C ASP A 233 1.00 16.76 -27.59
N PHE A 234 1.41 17.26 -26.42
CA PHE A 234 2.59 18.08 -26.22
C PHE A 234 3.81 17.27 -25.77
N ASP A 235 4.98 17.65 -26.29
CA ASP A 235 6.27 17.15 -25.83
C ASP A 235 6.72 17.94 -24.59
N GLU A 236 6.99 17.21 -23.50
CA GLU A 236 7.30 17.79 -22.19
C GLU A 236 8.63 18.59 -22.14
N ASN A 237 9.54 18.37 -23.09
CA ASN A 237 10.84 19.03 -23.13
C ASN A 237 10.83 20.31 -23.98
N THR A 238 9.87 20.45 -24.88
CA THR A 238 9.78 21.57 -25.83
C THR A 238 8.54 22.44 -25.61
N GLY A 239 7.46 21.90 -25.02
CA GLY A 239 6.18 22.58 -24.91
C GLY A 239 5.45 22.70 -26.25
N GLN A 240 5.91 21.99 -27.28
CA GLN A 240 5.34 21.99 -28.63
C GLN A 240 4.59 20.68 -28.90
N ILE A 241 3.75 20.69 -29.95
CA ILE A 241 3.07 19.47 -30.40
C ILE A 241 4.11 18.41 -30.82
N ILE A 242 3.92 17.18 -30.34
CA ILE A 242 4.78 16.04 -30.66
C ILE A 242 4.82 15.86 -32.19
N ALA A 243 6.02 15.76 -32.75
CA ALA A 243 6.22 15.59 -34.19
C ALA A 243 5.41 14.41 -34.75
N GLY A 244 4.70 14.65 -35.86
CA GLY A 244 3.84 13.65 -36.51
C GLY A 244 2.41 13.56 -35.98
N ARG A 245 2.06 14.29 -34.90
CA ARG A 245 0.66 14.40 -34.45
C ARG A 245 -0.15 15.27 -35.40
N ARG A 246 -1.28 14.75 -35.87
CA ARG A 246 -2.27 15.50 -36.66
C ARG A 246 -3.35 16.01 -35.72
N VAL A 247 -3.13 17.19 -35.16
CA VAL A 247 -4.06 17.87 -34.25
C VAL A 247 -4.16 19.35 -34.60
N LEU A 248 -5.32 19.95 -34.35
CA LEU A 248 -5.54 21.38 -34.44
C LEU A 248 -5.20 22.01 -33.09
N LEU A 249 -4.10 22.74 -33.02
CA LEU A 249 -3.75 23.55 -31.86
C LEU A 249 -4.45 24.90 -31.99
N LEU A 250 -5.40 25.17 -31.09
CA LEU A 250 -6.07 26.48 -31.03
C LEU A 250 -5.34 27.39 -30.04
N ASN A 251 -5.12 28.62 -30.45
CA ASN A 251 -4.80 29.73 -29.56
C ASN A 251 -6.08 30.47 -29.10
N GLU A 252 -5.92 31.51 -28.27
CA GLU A 252 -7.05 32.28 -27.73
C GLU A 252 -7.90 32.96 -28.82
N GLU A 253 -7.26 33.59 -29.81
CA GLU A 253 -7.93 34.30 -30.89
C GLU A 253 -8.74 33.32 -31.76
N GLU A 254 -8.14 32.18 -32.11
CA GLU A 254 -8.79 31.12 -32.90
C GLU A 254 -9.96 30.48 -32.14
N ALA A 255 -9.81 30.26 -30.83
CA ALA A 255 -10.89 29.73 -29.99
C ALA A 255 -12.05 30.72 -29.85
N ARG A 256 -11.76 32.02 -29.64
CA ARG A 256 -12.79 33.08 -29.59
C ARG A 256 -13.51 33.25 -30.93
N ALA A 257 -12.78 33.23 -32.04
CA ALA A 257 -13.36 33.29 -33.38
C ALA A 257 -14.27 32.06 -33.65
N LEU A 258 -13.85 30.87 -33.20
CA LEU A 258 -14.67 29.67 -33.27
C LEU A 258 -15.94 29.79 -32.42
N LEU A 259 -15.83 30.34 -31.21
CA LEU A 259 -16.96 30.58 -30.30
C LEU A 259 -17.99 31.50 -30.95
N GLU A 260 -17.57 32.67 -31.45
CA GLU A 260 -18.45 33.65 -32.10
C GLU A 260 -19.18 33.03 -33.31
N ARG A 261 -18.48 32.19 -34.07
CA ARG A 261 -19.04 31.49 -35.24
C ARG A 261 -20.19 30.53 -34.88
N ILE A 262 -20.15 29.91 -33.70
CA ILE A 262 -21.08 28.83 -33.31
C ILE A 262 -22.09 29.19 -32.22
N GLN A 263 -21.93 30.32 -31.52
CA GLN A 263 -22.69 30.69 -30.32
C GLN A 263 -24.22 30.66 -30.48
N ASN A 264 -24.74 30.94 -31.68
CA ASN A 264 -26.18 30.97 -31.99
C ASN A 264 -26.60 29.95 -33.05
N LYS A 265 -25.79 28.89 -33.22
CA LYS A 265 -26.03 27.85 -34.23
C LYS A 265 -26.73 26.63 -33.63
N PRO A 266 -27.52 25.88 -34.43
CA PRO A 266 -28.21 24.70 -33.93
C PRO A 266 -27.23 23.57 -33.65
N TRP A 267 -27.35 22.99 -32.45
CA TRP A 267 -26.60 21.79 -32.06
C TRP A 267 -27.37 20.55 -32.48
N THR A 268 -26.67 19.49 -32.89
CA THR A 268 -27.27 18.21 -33.27
C THR A 268 -26.50 17.06 -32.65
N VAL A 269 -27.19 16.14 -31.98
CA VAL A 269 -26.60 14.87 -31.54
C VAL A 269 -26.35 14.00 -32.77
N THR A 270 -25.09 13.66 -33.03
CA THR A 270 -24.68 12.87 -34.21
C THR A 270 -24.42 11.41 -33.88
N ASN A 271 -23.98 11.12 -32.66
CA ASN A 271 -23.72 9.76 -32.21
C ASN A 271 -23.92 9.62 -30.70
N ILE A 272 -24.39 8.45 -30.28
CA ILE A 272 -24.49 8.05 -28.87
C ILE A 272 -23.92 6.64 -28.77
N GLU A 273 -22.91 6.46 -27.93
CA GLU A 273 -22.33 5.15 -27.63
C GLU A 273 -22.55 4.84 -26.15
N GLU A 274 -23.21 3.71 -25.87
CA GLU A 274 -23.32 3.15 -24.53
C GLU A 274 -22.46 1.90 -24.43
N ARG A 275 -21.50 1.92 -23.50
CA ARG A 275 -20.60 0.80 -23.28
C ARG A 275 -20.77 0.26 -21.86
N PRO A 276 -21.21 -1.00 -21.69
CA PRO A 276 -21.20 -1.63 -20.38
C PRO A 276 -19.75 -1.88 -19.94
N VAL A 277 -19.46 -1.52 -18.70
CA VAL A 277 -18.16 -1.67 -18.05
C VAL A 277 -18.36 -2.43 -16.75
N THR A 278 -17.59 -3.48 -16.58
CA THR A 278 -17.56 -4.25 -15.33
C THR A 278 -16.26 -3.99 -14.60
N ARG A 279 -16.34 -3.64 -13.31
CA ARG A 279 -15.18 -3.44 -12.44
C ARG A 279 -15.13 -4.53 -11.38
N LYS A 280 -13.96 -5.16 -11.26
CA LYS A 280 -13.69 -6.16 -10.22
C LYS A 280 -13.24 -5.48 -8.93
N PRO A 281 -13.57 -6.04 -7.76
CA PRO A 281 -13.02 -5.56 -6.50
C PRO A 281 -11.51 -5.75 -6.48
N SER A 282 -10.84 -4.77 -5.88
CA SER A 282 -9.41 -4.83 -5.68
C SER A 282 -9.01 -5.94 -4.69
N PRO A 283 -7.77 -6.46 -4.77
CA PRO A 283 -7.30 -7.49 -3.86
C PRO A 283 -7.26 -7.03 -2.39
N PRO A 284 -7.24 -7.97 -1.44
CA PRO A 284 -6.90 -7.73 -0.04
C PRO A 284 -5.56 -6.99 0.10
N PHE A 285 -5.34 -6.35 1.25
CA PHE A 285 -4.15 -5.52 1.44
C PHE A 285 -2.87 -6.34 1.55
N THR A 286 -1.85 -5.90 0.80
CA THR A 286 -0.42 -6.08 1.14
C THR A 286 0.05 -4.90 1.99
N THR A 287 1.28 -4.97 2.52
CA THR A 287 1.92 -3.83 3.20
C THR A 287 1.94 -2.56 2.34
N SER A 288 2.31 -2.67 1.06
CA SER A 288 2.45 -1.51 0.19
C SER A 288 1.08 -0.87 -0.10
N THR A 289 0.08 -1.68 -0.43
CA THR A 289 -1.27 -1.16 -0.73
C THR A 289 -1.96 -0.59 0.51
N LEU A 290 -1.69 -1.14 1.71
CA LEU A 290 -2.20 -0.58 2.96
C LEU A 290 -1.60 0.80 3.22
N GLN A 291 -0.30 0.97 3.05
CA GLN A 291 0.38 2.27 3.22
C GLN A 291 -0.14 3.32 2.25
N GLN A 292 -0.30 2.96 0.97
CA GLN A 292 -0.83 3.87 -0.05
C GLN A 292 -2.25 4.33 0.27
N GLU A 293 -3.15 3.40 0.60
CA GLU A 293 -4.54 3.77 0.90
C GLU A 293 -4.66 4.47 2.26
N ALA A 294 -3.87 4.10 3.27
CA ALA A 294 -3.84 4.82 4.55
C ALA A 294 -3.31 6.26 4.38
N ASN A 295 -2.34 6.52 3.50
CA ASN A 295 -1.91 7.86 3.16
C ASN A 295 -3.01 8.65 2.44
N ARG A 296 -3.57 8.05 1.39
CA ARG A 296 -4.58 8.71 0.53
C ARG A 296 -5.87 9.04 1.27
N LYS A 297 -6.29 8.17 2.17
CA LYS A 297 -7.58 8.27 2.87
C LYS A 297 -7.43 8.81 4.28
N LEU A 298 -6.55 8.18 5.06
CA LEU A 298 -6.42 8.49 6.48
C LEU A 298 -5.40 9.60 6.77
N ARG A 299 -4.67 10.07 5.74
CA ARG A 299 -3.56 11.03 5.85
C ARG A 299 -2.42 10.55 6.77
N LEU A 300 -2.27 9.23 6.87
CA LEU A 300 -1.23 8.60 7.68
C LEU A 300 0.03 8.38 6.83
N GLY A 301 1.19 8.82 7.34
CA GLY A 301 2.48 8.48 6.74
C GLY A 301 2.78 6.98 6.84
N ALA A 302 3.72 6.49 6.03
CA ALA A 302 4.03 5.05 5.99
C ALA A 302 4.50 4.52 7.37
N ARG A 303 5.32 5.31 8.09
CA ARG A 303 5.81 4.96 9.44
C ARG A 303 4.66 4.86 10.45
N GLU A 304 3.74 5.80 10.42
CA GLU A 304 2.61 5.82 11.36
C GLU A 304 1.64 4.68 11.08
N THR A 305 1.32 4.43 9.81
CA THR A 305 0.50 3.29 9.38
C THR A 305 1.06 1.98 9.92
N MET A 306 2.37 1.74 9.78
CA MET A 306 2.99 0.51 10.26
C MET A 306 3.02 0.40 11.79
N ARG A 307 3.17 1.53 12.51
CA ARG A 307 3.10 1.55 13.98
C ARG A 307 1.72 1.13 14.48
N ILE A 308 0.66 1.66 13.86
CA ILE A 308 -0.72 1.33 14.21
C ILE A 308 -1.02 -0.13 13.84
N ALA A 309 -0.64 -0.57 12.63
CA ALA A 309 -0.83 -1.94 12.20
C ALA A 309 -0.11 -2.95 13.11
N GLN A 310 1.13 -2.66 13.55
CA GLN A 310 1.83 -3.47 14.57
C GLN A 310 1.02 -3.58 15.85
N SER A 311 0.48 -2.46 16.37
CA SER A 311 -0.37 -2.45 17.56
C SER A 311 -1.67 -3.27 17.39
N LEU A 312 -2.30 -3.20 16.22
CA LEU A 312 -3.48 -3.99 15.89
C LEU A 312 -3.15 -5.49 15.84
N TYR A 313 -2.06 -5.87 15.20
CA TYR A 313 -1.60 -7.27 15.12
C TYR A 313 -1.26 -7.83 16.51
N GLU A 314 -0.46 -7.12 17.31
CA GLU A 314 -0.02 -7.59 18.64
C GLU A 314 -1.18 -7.74 19.64
N ARG A 315 -2.30 -7.04 19.40
CA ARG A 315 -3.56 -7.18 20.17
C ARG A 315 -4.55 -8.16 19.54
N GLY A 316 -4.20 -8.82 18.43
CA GLY A 316 -5.02 -9.84 17.78
C GLY A 316 -6.21 -9.28 16.99
N PHE A 317 -6.12 -8.07 16.44
CA PHE A 317 -7.16 -7.50 15.57
C PHE A 317 -6.96 -7.84 14.10
N ILE A 318 -5.72 -7.90 13.63
CA ILE A 318 -5.41 -8.15 12.21
C ILE A 318 -4.33 -9.23 12.10
N THR A 319 -4.17 -9.77 10.89
CA THR A 319 -3.02 -10.60 10.52
C THR A 319 -1.72 -9.79 10.43
N TYR A 320 -0.61 -10.50 10.28
CA TYR A 320 0.71 -9.92 10.17
C TYR A 320 0.82 -8.89 9.03
N MET A 321 1.22 -7.68 9.39
CA MET A 321 1.16 -6.51 8.50
C MET A 321 2.38 -6.36 7.57
N ARG A 322 3.37 -7.25 7.65
CA ARG A 322 4.54 -7.27 6.74
C ARG A 322 4.43 -8.45 5.79
N THR A 323 3.66 -8.23 4.74
CA THR A 323 3.31 -9.25 3.75
C THR A 323 3.20 -8.60 2.38
N ASP A 324 3.71 -9.30 1.37
CA ASP A 324 3.47 -8.99 -0.03
C ASP A 324 2.40 -9.90 -0.64
N SER A 325 1.75 -10.74 0.18
CA SER A 325 0.71 -11.65 -0.23
C SER A 325 -0.66 -10.99 -0.27
N VAL A 326 -1.44 -11.33 -1.30
CA VAL A 326 -2.87 -11.01 -1.41
C VAL A 326 -3.76 -12.21 -1.10
N HIS A 327 -3.16 -13.34 -0.71
CA HIS A 327 -3.87 -14.59 -0.44
C HIS A 327 -4.74 -14.46 0.84
N LEU A 328 -5.93 -15.05 0.80
CA LEU A 328 -6.77 -15.26 1.98
C LEU A 328 -6.95 -16.75 2.19
N SER A 329 -6.87 -17.20 3.44
CA SER A 329 -7.22 -18.57 3.83
C SER A 329 -8.70 -18.86 3.51
N GLU A 330 -9.05 -20.14 3.35
CA GLU A 330 -10.45 -20.55 3.16
C GLU A 330 -11.36 -20.06 4.31
N GLN A 331 -10.82 -20.03 5.53
CA GLN A 331 -11.49 -19.49 6.69
C GLN A 331 -11.76 -17.98 6.55
N ALA A 332 -10.77 -17.20 6.14
CA ALA A 332 -10.93 -15.76 5.92
C ALA A 332 -11.88 -15.43 4.76
N ILE A 333 -11.85 -16.24 3.70
CA ILE A 333 -12.80 -16.14 2.59
C ILE A 333 -14.23 -16.38 3.08
N ALA A 334 -14.45 -17.44 3.87
CA ALA A 334 -15.75 -17.72 4.46
C ALA A 334 -16.23 -16.57 5.36
N ALA A 335 -15.37 -16.08 6.25
CA ALA A 335 -15.68 -14.96 7.14
C ALA A 335 -16.06 -13.69 6.37
N ALA A 336 -15.27 -13.30 5.36
CA ALA A 336 -15.56 -12.15 4.50
C ALA A 336 -16.91 -12.30 3.78
N ARG A 337 -17.17 -13.49 3.22
CA ARG A 337 -18.43 -13.79 2.50
C ARG A 337 -19.65 -13.73 3.44
N SER A 338 -19.54 -14.24 4.66
CA SER A 338 -20.60 -14.12 5.67
C SER A 338 -20.88 -12.64 5.99
N CYS A 339 -19.84 -11.82 6.18
CA CYS A 339 -20.03 -10.38 6.38
C CYS A 339 -20.74 -9.71 5.19
N VAL A 340 -20.41 -10.10 3.95
CA VAL A 340 -21.11 -9.58 2.76
C VAL A 340 -22.60 -9.93 2.80
N GLN A 341 -22.92 -11.19 3.07
CA GLN A 341 -24.30 -11.67 3.11
C GLN A 341 -25.12 -11.00 4.23
N GLU A 342 -24.55 -10.84 5.42
CA GLU A 342 -25.23 -10.24 6.58
C GLU A 342 -25.47 -8.73 6.42
N LEU A 343 -24.50 -8.00 5.84
CA LEU A 343 -24.54 -6.53 5.82
C LEU A 343 -25.09 -5.95 4.51
N TYR A 344 -24.88 -6.64 3.38
CA TYR A 344 -25.24 -6.14 2.05
C TYR A 344 -26.27 -7.03 1.34
N GLY A 345 -26.41 -8.29 1.75
CA GLY A 345 -27.33 -9.25 1.14
C GLY A 345 -26.72 -10.10 0.02
N ASN A 346 -27.46 -11.14 -0.38
CA ASN A 346 -26.97 -12.19 -1.30
C ASN A 346 -26.60 -11.67 -2.69
N GLU A 347 -27.25 -10.61 -3.18
CA GLU A 347 -26.96 -10.04 -4.50
C GLU A 347 -25.57 -9.39 -4.59
N TYR A 348 -25.02 -8.96 -3.45
CA TYR A 348 -23.69 -8.35 -3.35
C TYR A 348 -22.59 -9.38 -3.15
N LEU A 349 -22.92 -10.65 -2.99
CA LEU A 349 -21.96 -11.73 -2.86
C LEU A 349 -21.39 -12.09 -4.24
N SER A 350 -20.07 -12.28 -4.33
CA SER A 350 -19.51 -12.86 -5.55
C SER A 350 -20.07 -14.27 -5.80
N PRO A 351 -20.43 -14.63 -7.06
CA PRO A 351 -21.01 -15.93 -7.37
C PRO A 351 -20.15 -17.11 -6.93
N GLN A 352 -18.83 -16.94 -6.97
CA GLN A 352 -17.85 -17.93 -6.50
C GLN A 352 -16.82 -17.24 -5.60
N PRO A 353 -16.24 -17.95 -4.62
CA PRO A 353 -15.15 -17.43 -3.80
C PRO A 353 -14.00 -16.86 -4.65
N ARG A 354 -13.58 -15.62 -4.36
CA ARG A 354 -12.51 -14.97 -5.10
C ARG A 354 -11.16 -15.29 -4.47
N LYS A 355 -10.31 -15.95 -5.23
CA LYS A 355 -8.91 -16.21 -4.87
C LYS A 355 -8.00 -15.24 -5.61
N TYR A 356 -7.22 -14.49 -4.85
CA TYR A 356 -6.23 -13.57 -5.38
C TYR A 356 -4.84 -14.19 -5.27
N THR A 357 -4.08 -14.12 -6.35
CA THR A 357 -2.72 -14.69 -6.42
C THR A 357 -1.69 -13.59 -6.55
N THR A 358 -0.65 -13.67 -5.73
CA THR A 358 0.49 -12.76 -5.77
C THR A 358 1.28 -12.98 -7.07
N LYS A 359 1.65 -11.90 -7.77
CA LYS A 359 2.39 -11.97 -9.05
C LYS A 359 3.89 -11.68 -8.93
N SER A 360 4.39 -11.29 -7.74
CA SER A 360 5.80 -10.96 -7.53
C SER A 360 6.66 -12.22 -7.49
N LYS A 361 7.70 -12.26 -8.35
CA LYS A 361 8.75 -13.30 -8.33
C LYS A 361 9.58 -13.17 -7.05
N GLY A 362 9.23 -13.92 -6.00
CA GLY A 362 9.92 -13.92 -4.70
C GLY A 362 9.05 -13.59 -3.49
N ALA A 363 7.72 -13.52 -3.67
CA ALA A 363 6.81 -13.44 -2.54
C ALA A 363 6.97 -14.63 -1.61
N GLN A 364 6.92 -14.37 -0.30
CA GLN A 364 6.79 -15.45 0.68
C GLN A 364 5.33 -15.93 0.60
N GLU A 365 5.04 -16.84 -0.33
CA GLU A 365 3.68 -17.37 -0.59
C GLU A 365 3.04 -18.03 0.64
N ALA A 366 3.82 -18.29 1.71
CA ALA A 366 3.34 -18.77 3.00
C ALA A 366 2.58 -17.72 3.82
N HIS A 367 2.62 -16.44 3.44
CA HIS A 367 1.96 -15.38 4.21
C HIS A 367 0.55 -15.11 3.69
N GLU A 368 -0.34 -14.73 4.60
CA GLU A 368 -1.67 -14.24 4.27
C GLU A 368 -1.65 -12.72 4.01
N ALA A 369 -2.69 -12.21 3.36
CA ALA A 369 -2.93 -10.77 3.25
C ALA A 369 -3.19 -10.13 4.61
N ILE A 370 -3.10 -8.80 4.65
CA ILE A 370 -3.50 -8.00 5.81
C ILE A 370 -5.04 -7.94 5.84
N ARG A 371 -5.62 -8.63 6.82
CA ARG A 371 -7.07 -8.81 7.01
C ARG A 371 -7.43 -8.75 8.51
N PRO A 372 -8.71 -8.64 8.88
CA PRO A 372 -9.15 -8.88 10.26
C PRO A 372 -8.76 -10.29 10.73
N ALA A 373 -8.37 -10.42 12.00
CA ALA A 373 -8.02 -11.70 12.63
C ALA A 373 -9.26 -12.52 13.02
N GLY A 374 -9.12 -13.84 13.08
CA GLY A 374 -10.13 -14.78 13.55
C GLY A 374 -11.00 -15.42 12.47
N SER A 375 -11.69 -16.50 12.87
CA SER A 375 -12.65 -17.25 12.05
C SER A 375 -13.93 -16.47 11.73
N THR A 376 -14.23 -15.49 12.56
CA THR A 376 -15.32 -14.53 12.40
C THR A 376 -14.73 -13.13 12.54
N PHE A 377 -15.01 -12.27 11.58
CA PHE A 377 -14.52 -10.90 11.63
C PHE A 377 -15.42 -10.05 12.54
N ARG A 378 -14.81 -9.42 13.54
CA ARG A 378 -15.48 -8.36 14.30
C ARG A 378 -15.76 -7.21 13.35
N THR A 379 -16.98 -6.68 13.35
CA THR A 379 -17.22 -5.41 12.66
C THR A 379 -16.42 -4.30 13.37
N PRO A 380 -16.05 -3.22 12.67
CA PRO A 380 -15.30 -2.13 13.29
C PRO A 380 -15.92 -1.65 14.62
N GLN A 381 -17.24 -1.55 14.69
CA GLN A 381 -17.99 -1.14 15.89
C GLN A 381 -17.90 -2.15 17.05
N GLN A 382 -17.75 -3.44 16.76
CA GLN A 382 -17.61 -4.50 17.77
C GLN A 382 -16.20 -4.58 18.37
N THR A 383 -15.22 -3.88 17.80
CA THR A 383 -13.82 -3.98 18.27
C THR A 383 -13.54 -3.22 19.56
N GLY A 384 -14.34 -2.19 19.87
CA GLY A 384 -14.04 -1.23 20.94
C GLY A 384 -12.79 -0.37 20.66
N LEU A 385 -12.27 -0.38 19.43
CA LEU A 385 -11.19 0.51 19.02
C LEU A 385 -11.71 1.93 18.83
N GLU A 386 -10.85 2.90 19.06
CA GLU A 386 -11.14 4.32 18.86
C GLU A 386 -10.05 5.00 18.03
N GLY A 387 -10.35 6.21 17.53
CA GLY A 387 -9.39 7.06 16.85
C GLY A 387 -8.71 6.40 15.64
N VAL A 388 -7.39 6.53 15.55
CA VAL A 388 -6.60 6.05 14.40
C VAL A 388 -6.55 4.52 14.29
N ASP A 389 -6.62 3.82 15.42
CA ASP A 389 -6.65 2.36 15.46
C ASP A 389 -7.95 1.84 14.84
N PHE A 390 -9.09 2.46 15.20
CA PHE A 390 -10.40 2.17 14.60
C PHE A 390 -10.37 2.42 13.10
N ARG A 391 -9.88 3.60 12.66
CA ARG A 391 -9.88 3.98 11.25
C ARG A 391 -9.03 3.05 10.39
N LEU A 392 -7.85 2.62 10.87
CA LEU A 392 -7.02 1.68 10.12
C LEU A 392 -7.64 0.28 10.09
N TYR A 393 -8.25 -0.17 11.20
CA TYR A 393 -8.98 -1.44 11.24
C TYR A 393 -10.18 -1.42 10.28
N ASP A 394 -10.99 -0.37 10.30
CA ASP A 394 -12.14 -0.17 9.39
C ASP A 394 -11.70 -0.22 7.93
N LEU A 395 -10.60 0.44 7.59
CA LEU A 395 -10.02 0.40 6.25
C LEU A 395 -9.66 -1.04 5.82
N ILE A 396 -8.97 -1.78 6.69
CA ILE A 396 -8.58 -3.19 6.45
C ILE A 396 -9.81 -4.09 6.32
N TRP A 397 -10.80 -3.92 7.21
CA TRP A 397 -12.03 -4.67 7.22
C TRP A 397 -12.82 -4.45 5.93
N LYS A 398 -13.08 -3.19 5.55
CA LYS A 398 -13.82 -2.83 4.32
C LYS A 398 -13.15 -3.38 3.07
N ARG A 399 -11.81 -3.29 2.97
CA ARG A 399 -11.05 -3.83 1.84
C ARG A 399 -11.18 -5.35 1.73
N THR A 400 -11.12 -6.05 2.87
CA THR A 400 -11.23 -7.51 2.92
C THR A 400 -12.63 -7.97 2.52
N VAL A 401 -13.67 -7.35 3.07
CA VAL A 401 -15.08 -7.66 2.74
C VAL A 401 -15.37 -7.36 1.27
N ALA A 402 -14.98 -6.18 0.78
CA ALA A 402 -15.14 -5.80 -0.63
C ALA A 402 -14.46 -6.77 -1.60
N SER A 403 -13.32 -7.36 -1.21
CA SER A 403 -12.61 -8.34 -2.04
C SER A 403 -13.43 -9.60 -2.38
N GLN A 404 -14.48 -9.91 -1.61
CA GLN A 404 -15.38 -11.05 -1.84
C GLN A 404 -16.75 -10.66 -2.39
N MET A 405 -16.97 -9.38 -2.69
CA MET A 405 -18.24 -8.88 -3.23
C MET A 405 -18.36 -9.08 -4.75
N ALA A 406 -19.58 -8.92 -5.25
CA ALA A 406 -19.91 -8.91 -6.68
C ALA A 406 -19.22 -7.74 -7.40
N ASP A 407 -19.02 -7.90 -8.71
CA ASP A 407 -18.46 -6.84 -9.55
C ASP A 407 -19.41 -5.64 -9.59
N SER A 408 -18.86 -4.44 -9.73
CA SER A 408 -19.67 -3.27 -10.10
C SER A 408 -19.97 -3.33 -11.60
N ARG A 409 -21.22 -3.09 -11.97
CA ARG A 409 -21.67 -2.92 -13.36
C ARG A 409 -22.04 -1.48 -13.59
N GLN A 410 -21.46 -0.89 -14.62
CA GLN A 410 -21.59 0.53 -14.95
C GLN A 410 -21.83 0.65 -16.45
N THR A 411 -22.53 1.71 -16.85
CA THR A 411 -22.68 2.08 -18.26
C THR A 411 -21.98 3.42 -18.48
N HIS A 412 -20.98 3.41 -19.37
CA HIS A 412 -20.33 4.63 -19.83
C HIS A 412 -21.05 5.12 -21.08
N ILE A 413 -21.46 6.37 -21.08
CA ILE A 413 -22.21 6.99 -22.18
C ILE A 413 -21.32 8.05 -22.81
N THR A 414 -21.10 7.98 -24.11
CA THR A 414 -20.43 9.04 -24.87
C THR A 414 -21.41 9.60 -25.88
N VAL A 415 -21.64 10.91 -25.81
CA VAL A 415 -22.49 11.62 -26.76
C VAL A 415 -21.62 12.54 -27.58
N MET A 416 -21.73 12.44 -28.91
CA MET A 416 -21.12 13.37 -29.84
C MET A 416 -22.19 14.34 -30.33
N THR A 417 -21.95 15.64 -30.13
CA THR A 417 -22.77 16.71 -30.67
C THR A 417 -21.98 17.50 -31.70
N LEU A 418 -22.68 17.99 -32.72
CA LEU A 418 -22.10 18.79 -33.79
C LEU A 418 -22.83 20.12 -33.87
N VAL A 419 -22.05 21.19 -34.03
CA VAL A 419 -22.54 22.51 -34.39
C VAL A 419 -21.67 23.00 -35.55
N GLU A 420 -22.28 23.18 -36.73
CA GLU A 420 -21.55 23.34 -38.00
C GLU A 420 -20.56 22.18 -38.22
N ASP A 421 -19.26 22.45 -38.23
CA ASP A 421 -18.16 21.48 -38.35
C ASP A 421 -17.38 21.27 -37.03
N ALA A 422 -17.84 21.87 -35.93
CA ALA A 422 -17.26 21.74 -34.60
C ALA A 422 -17.94 20.60 -33.83
N GLY A 423 -17.17 19.56 -33.53
CA GLY A 423 -17.62 18.37 -32.82
C GLY A 423 -17.26 18.43 -31.34
N PHE A 424 -18.28 18.24 -30.50
CA PHE A 424 -18.18 18.24 -29.05
C PHE A 424 -18.49 16.85 -28.49
N ARG A 425 -17.90 16.54 -27.35
CA ARG A 425 -18.10 15.29 -26.61
C ARG A 425 -18.63 15.58 -25.22
N SER A 426 -19.71 14.89 -24.86
CA SER A 426 -20.18 14.74 -23.49
C SER A 426 -19.93 13.32 -23.02
N SER A 427 -19.58 13.15 -21.76
CA SER A 427 -19.32 11.84 -21.15
C SER A 427 -20.19 11.68 -19.92
N GLY A 428 -21.02 10.64 -19.93
CA GLY A 428 -21.88 10.22 -18.84
C GLY A 428 -21.42 8.91 -18.24
N LYS A 429 -21.78 8.69 -16.99
CA LYS A 429 -21.55 7.43 -16.29
C LYS A 429 -22.74 7.13 -15.39
N ARG A 430 -23.30 5.95 -15.55
CA ARG A 430 -24.37 5.39 -14.71
C ARG A 430 -23.89 4.14 -14.02
N ILE A 431 -24.24 3.96 -12.75
CA ILE A 431 -23.95 2.77 -11.97
C ILE A 431 -25.20 1.89 -12.00
N ASP A 432 -25.20 0.90 -12.90
CA ASP A 432 -26.31 -0.05 -13.02
C ASP A 432 -26.38 -0.99 -11.82
N PHE A 433 -25.21 -1.31 -11.24
CA PHE A 433 -25.10 -2.06 -9.99
C PHE A 433 -23.78 -1.72 -9.27
N PRO A 434 -23.83 -1.24 -8.01
CA PRO A 434 -22.62 -0.78 -7.33
C PRO A 434 -21.67 -1.92 -6.92
N GLY A 435 -22.18 -3.13 -6.66
CA GLY A 435 -21.36 -4.27 -6.24
C GLY A 435 -20.46 -3.92 -5.05
N PHE A 436 -19.17 -4.26 -5.13
CA PHE A 436 -18.19 -3.98 -4.09
C PHE A 436 -18.03 -2.50 -3.71
N LEU A 437 -18.44 -1.56 -4.57
CA LEU A 437 -18.31 -0.13 -4.30
C LEU A 437 -19.14 0.31 -3.09
N ARG A 438 -20.18 -0.44 -2.70
CA ARG A 438 -20.95 -0.20 -1.46
C ARG A 438 -20.12 -0.36 -0.18
N ALA A 439 -19.05 -1.15 -0.22
CA ALA A 439 -18.18 -1.37 0.93
C ALA A 439 -16.88 -0.57 0.83
N TYR A 440 -16.33 -0.42 -0.39
CA TYR A 440 -15.02 0.17 -0.57
C TYR A 440 -14.82 0.82 -1.94
N VAL A 441 -14.41 2.08 -1.94
CA VAL A 441 -13.94 2.82 -3.13
C VAL A 441 -12.47 3.21 -2.92
N GLU A 442 -11.57 2.87 -3.84
CA GLU A 442 -10.16 3.30 -3.74
C GLU A 442 -10.06 4.83 -3.77
N GLY A 443 -9.33 5.39 -2.81
CA GLY A 443 -9.13 6.83 -2.68
C GLY A 443 -10.26 7.67 -2.09
N SER A 444 -11.39 7.08 -1.68
CA SER A 444 -12.42 7.77 -0.87
C SER A 444 -12.73 7.03 0.44
N ASP A 445 -12.97 7.78 1.51
CA ASP A 445 -13.39 7.26 2.83
C ASP A 445 -14.90 7.09 2.97
N ASP A 446 -15.68 7.77 2.14
CA ASP A 446 -17.13 7.68 2.08
C ASP A 446 -17.54 7.02 0.76
N PRO A 447 -17.96 5.75 0.78
CA PRO A 447 -18.40 5.05 -0.42
C PRO A 447 -19.66 5.65 -1.04
N ASP A 448 -20.60 6.15 -0.24
CA ASP A 448 -21.88 6.67 -0.74
C ASP A 448 -21.64 8.02 -1.42
N ALA A 449 -20.92 8.93 -0.78
CA ALA A 449 -20.51 10.19 -1.42
C ALA A 449 -19.65 9.94 -2.67
N ALA A 450 -18.74 8.96 -2.63
CA ALA A 450 -17.93 8.62 -3.80
C ALA A 450 -18.70 7.89 -4.91
N LEU A 451 -19.85 7.29 -4.61
CA LEU A 451 -20.75 6.70 -5.60
C LEU A 451 -21.57 7.80 -6.28
N GLU A 452 -22.06 8.77 -5.51
CA GLU A 452 -22.76 9.95 -6.02
C GLU A 452 -21.84 10.81 -6.92
N ASP A 453 -20.62 11.10 -6.48
CA ASP A 453 -19.60 11.82 -7.27
C ASP A 453 -19.15 11.04 -8.53
N GLN A 454 -19.46 9.74 -8.59
CA GLN A 454 -19.06 8.87 -9.68
C GLN A 454 -20.08 8.76 -10.81
N GLU A 455 -21.31 9.23 -10.61
CA GLU A 455 -22.32 9.31 -11.66
C GLU A 455 -22.27 10.66 -12.36
N VAL A 456 -22.26 10.63 -13.69
CA VAL A 456 -22.45 11.82 -14.50
C VAL A 456 -23.70 11.56 -15.32
N ILE A 457 -24.80 12.14 -14.86
CA ILE A 457 -26.12 11.93 -15.44
C ILE A 457 -26.23 12.78 -16.70
N LEU A 458 -26.46 12.13 -17.84
CA LEU A 458 -26.86 12.78 -19.07
C LEU A 458 -28.39 12.67 -19.22
N PRO A 459 -29.06 13.67 -19.84
CA PRO A 459 -30.46 13.51 -20.24
C PRO A 459 -30.62 12.31 -21.18
N THR A 460 -31.86 11.83 -21.30
CA THR A 460 -32.18 10.87 -22.37
C THR A 460 -32.05 11.59 -23.71
N LEU A 461 -31.11 11.13 -24.54
CA LEU A 461 -30.78 11.73 -25.82
C LEU A 461 -30.97 10.70 -26.94
N LYS A 462 -31.29 11.19 -28.14
CA LYS A 462 -31.37 10.41 -29.37
C LYS A 462 -30.54 11.07 -30.47
N VAL A 463 -30.02 10.26 -31.39
CA VAL A 463 -29.39 10.79 -32.61
C VAL A 463 -30.42 11.65 -33.35
N GLY A 464 -30.01 12.87 -33.73
CA GLY A 464 -30.87 13.89 -34.33
C GLY A 464 -31.48 14.89 -33.33
N ASP A 465 -31.36 14.66 -32.01
CA ASP A 465 -31.81 15.63 -31.01
C ASP A 465 -31.03 16.94 -31.11
N LYS A 466 -31.70 18.05 -30.78
CA LYS A 466 -31.15 19.41 -30.84
C LYS A 466 -31.13 20.04 -29.45
N PRO A 467 -30.11 19.79 -28.62
CA PRO A 467 -30.01 20.41 -27.31
C PRO A 467 -29.80 21.92 -27.42
N ASN A 468 -30.31 22.67 -26.45
CA ASN A 468 -30.12 24.13 -26.40
C ASN A 468 -28.77 24.45 -25.76
N CYS A 469 -27.97 25.30 -26.38
CA CYS A 469 -26.76 25.84 -25.76
C CYS A 469 -27.15 26.95 -24.77
N LYS A 470 -26.87 26.75 -23.48
CA LYS A 470 -27.11 27.75 -22.43
C LYS A 470 -25.91 28.65 -22.22
N ASP A 471 -24.73 28.06 -22.30
CA ASP A 471 -23.47 28.75 -22.15
C ASP A 471 -22.42 28.12 -23.06
N LEU A 472 -21.51 28.95 -23.55
CA LEU A 472 -20.40 28.54 -24.40
C LEU A 472 -19.22 29.43 -24.07
N GLU A 473 -18.13 28.83 -23.59
CA GLU A 473 -16.93 29.53 -23.17
C GLU A 473 -15.68 28.98 -23.86
N ALA A 474 -14.72 29.87 -24.11
CA ALA A 474 -13.38 29.50 -24.55
C ALA A 474 -12.49 29.32 -23.32
N ILE A 475 -11.87 28.15 -23.18
CA ILE A 475 -11.04 27.81 -22.03
C ILE A 475 -9.60 27.66 -22.45
N GLY A 476 -8.73 28.46 -21.82
CA GLY A 476 -7.28 28.33 -21.93
C GLY A 476 -6.76 27.29 -20.96
N HIS A 477 -5.89 26.42 -21.45
CA HIS A 477 -5.24 25.36 -20.67
C HIS A 477 -3.73 25.43 -20.82
N GLU A 478 -3.05 24.96 -19.78
CA GLU A 478 -1.61 24.83 -19.74
C GLU A 478 -1.24 23.42 -19.32
N THR A 479 -0.35 22.77 -20.07
CA THR A 479 0.19 21.47 -19.70
C THR A 479 0.90 21.56 -18.35
N GLN A 480 0.70 20.57 -17.48
CA GLN A 480 1.29 20.56 -16.15
C GLN A 480 2.55 19.69 -16.10
N PRO A 481 3.59 20.08 -15.34
CA PRO A 481 4.76 19.25 -15.13
C PRO A 481 4.38 17.97 -14.37
N PRO A 482 5.15 16.87 -14.51
CA PRO A 482 4.85 15.60 -13.86
C PRO A 482 4.69 15.79 -12.34
N ALA A 483 3.63 15.20 -11.78
CA ALA A 483 3.32 15.33 -10.36
C ALA A 483 4.46 14.84 -9.47
N ARG A 484 4.67 15.46 -8.30
CA ARG A 484 5.62 14.94 -7.31
C ARG A 484 5.09 13.63 -6.72
N TYR A 485 6.00 12.80 -6.21
CA TYR A 485 5.61 11.60 -5.46
C TYR A 485 4.97 12.00 -4.13
N THR A 486 3.94 11.28 -3.73
CA THR A 486 3.51 11.20 -2.33
C THR A 486 4.23 10.03 -1.65
N GLU A 487 4.15 9.95 -0.32
CA GLU A 487 4.26 8.64 0.36
C GLU A 487 3.14 7.71 -0.12
#